data_AF-A0A0U2Q3G3-F1
#
_entry.id   AF-A0A0U2Q3G3-F1
#
_cell.length_a   1.000
_cell.length_b   1.000
_cell.length_c   1.000
_cell.angle_alpha   90.00
_cell.angle_beta   90.00
_cell.angle_gamma   90.00
#
_symmetry.space_group_name_H-M   'P 1'
#
loop_
_entity.id
_entity.type
_entity.pdbx_description
1 polymer ?
#
loop_
_entity_poly.entity_id
_entity_poly.type
_entity_poly.pdbx_seq_one_letter_code
_entity_poly.pdbx_strand_id
1 'polypeptide(L)'
;GMQTPGFLKTVSSSKRCLSRFVRKADLIQFLQHVFQRSARALVHLVRLTPEIFMLKALRHSLAVSIAIVMCAFGFSSAQDNSLDPQLIESVTGLKVVHADKKNVFKISKPRDDVKFIVDGVSMPPFMGLTSTAMFVKGHGTNAMVMGDTVLLQDEVNPVMSIALESGLEVTALHNHFFFDEPKVYFMHIGGEGETS
;
A
#
# COMPACT_ATOMS: atom_id res chain seq x y z
N GLY A 1 22.82 -17.86 28.31
CA GLY A 1 21.36 -18.11 28.29
C GLY A 1 20.65 -16.83 28.64
N MET A 2 20.13 -16.13 27.63
CA MET A 2 19.21 -15.00 27.81
C MET A 2 18.42 -14.90 26.50
N GLN A 3 17.19 -15.38 26.52
CA GLN A 3 16.26 -15.33 25.41
C GLN A 3 15.57 -13.97 25.42
N THR A 4 15.63 -13.24 24.32
CA THR A 4 14.76 -12.09 24.04
C THR A 4 13.71 -12.52 23.01
N PRO A 5 12.41 -12.60 23.36
CA PRO A 5 11.36 -12.93 22.41
C PRO A 5 10.57 -11.66 22.06
N GLY A 6 10.67 -11.16 20.81
CA GLY A 6 9.86 -10.00 20.48
C GLY A 6 10.02 -9.38 19.10
N PHE A 7 10.07 -10.17 18.02
CA PHE A 7 9.86 -9.59 16.67
C PHE A 7 9.23 -10.53 15.63
N LEU A 8 9.14 -11.83 15.91
CA LEU A 8 8.67 -12.84 14.94
C LEU A 8 7.30 -13.47 15.28
N LYS A 9 6.39 -12.72 15.91
CA LYS A 9 5.03 -13.22 16.23
C LYS A 9 3.86 -12.48 15.58
N THR A 10 4.12 -11.60 14.62
CA THR A 10 3.05 -10.81 13.98
C THR A 10 2.84 -11.12 12.50
N VAL A 11 3.36 -12.26 12.01
CA VAL A 11 3.08 -12.77 10.65
C VAL A 11 2.67 -14.25 10.72
N SER A 12 1.67 -14.56 11.54
CA SER A 12 1.06 -15.90 11.60
C SER A 12 -0.44 -15.88 11.88
N SER A 13 -1.01 -14.72 12.25
CA SER A 13 -2.44 -14.60 12.60
C SER A 13 -3.32 -13.91 11.54
N SER A 14 -2.84 -13.74 10.30
CA SER A 14 -3.63 -13.11 9.21
C SER A 14 -4.13 -14.10 8.14
N LYS A 15 -3.67 -15.36 8.13
CA LYS A 15 -4.10 -16.36 7.13
C LYS A 15 -5.33 -17.19 7.52
N ARG A 16 -6.07 -16.80 8.57
CA ARG A 16 -7.25 -17.56 9.05
C ARG A 16 -8.53 -16.74 9.26
N CYS A 17 -8.55 -15.47 8.86
CA CYS A 17 -9.73 -14.61 8.91
C CYS A 17 -10.06 -13.97 7.55
N LEU A 18 -9.92 -14.74 6.47
CA LEU A 18 -10.29 -14.30 5.12
C LEU A 18 -10.93 -15.42 4.28
N SER A 19 -11.79 -16.22 4.91
CA SER A 19 -12.70 -17.15 4.22
C SER A 19 -14.18 -16.91 4.57
N ARG A 20 -14.53 -15.72 5.07
CA ARG A 20 -15.92 -15.39 5.45
C ARG A 20 -16.41 -14.01 5.00
N PHE A 21 -15.86 -13.48 3.91
CA PHE A 21 -16.42 -12.30 3.25
C PHE A 21 -17.06 -12.68 1.91
N VAL A 22 -18.07 -13.55 2.00
CA VAL A 22 -19.02 -13.78 0.91
C VAL A 22 -20.11 -12.71 1.04
N ARG A 23 -20.12 -11.81 0.04
CA ARG A 23 -21.25 -10.96 -0.40
C ARG A 23 -21.78 -9.92 0.60
N LYS A 24 -21.13 -8.75 0.59
CA LYS A 24 -21.74 -7.45 0.93
C LYS A 24 -22.56 -6.89 -0.26
N ALA A 25 -23.18 -7.77 -1.05
CA ALA A 25 -24.01 -7.43 -2.21
C ALA A 25 -25.52 -7.59 -1.95
N ASP A 26 -25.93 -8.22 -0.84
CA ASP A 26 -27.33 -8.59 -0.63
C ASP A 26 -28.13 -7.69 0.33
N LEU A 27 -27.57 -6.56 0.80
CA LEU A 27 -28.30 -5.65 1.71
C LEU A 27 -28.95 -4.45 0.99
N ILE A 28 -28.51 -4.11 -0.22
CA ILE A 28 -29.12 -3.05 -1.04
C ILE A 28 -30.31 -3.61 -1.84
N GLN A 29 -30.24 -4.88 -2.26
CA GLN A 29 -31.32 -5.55 -3.00
C GLN A 29 -32.51 -5.96 -2.11
N PHE A 30 -32.30 -6.13 -0.81
CA PHE A 30 -33.38 -6.45 0.14
C PHE A 30 -34.21 -5.20 0.54
N LEU A 31 -33.60 -4.01 0.57
CA LEU A 31 -34.29 -2.76 0.93
C LEU A 31 -35.12 -2.16 -0.23
N GLN A 32 -34.79 -2.48 -1.49
CA GLN A 32 -35.62 -2.09 -2.63
C GLN A 32 -36.93 -2.91 -2.74
N HIS A 33 -36.98 -4.11 -2.17
CA HIS A 33 -38.18 -4.96 -2.25
C HIS A 33 -39.22 -4.68 -1.16
N VAL A 34 -38.82 -4.07 -0.05
CA VAL A 34 -39.71 -3.80 1.10
C VAL A 34 -40.51 -2.49 0.93
N PHE A 35 -40.08 -1.55 0.09
CA PHE A 35 -40.73 -0.24 -0.07
C PHE A 35 -41.73 -0.12 -1.23
N GLN A 36 -42.02 -1.20 -1.96
CA GLN A 36 -42.88 -1.17 -3.17
C GLN A 36 -44.27 -1.81 -3.01
N ARG A 37 -44.74 -2.07 -1.78
CA ARG A 37 -46.03 -2.76 -1.54
C ARG A 37 -47.10 -1.99 -0.76
N SER A 38 -47.08 -0.67 -0.75
CA SER A 38 -48.14 0.13 -0.14
C SER A 38 -48.62 1.27 -1.04
N ALA A 39 -49.45 0.94 -2.03
CA ALA A 39 -50.45 1.85 -2.60
C ALA A 39 -51.40 1.07 -3.55
N ARG A 40 -52.25 0.22 -3.00
CA ARG A 40 -53.50 -0.19 -3.66
C ARG A 40 -54.66 0.00 -2.69
N ALA A 41 -55.23 1.19 -2.73
CA ALA A 41 -56.62 1.44 -2.34
C ALA A 41 -57.01 2.84 -2.83
N LEU A 42 -57.44 2.94 -4.10
CA LEU A 42 -58.63 3.70 -4.49
C LEU A 42 -58.85 3.54 -6.00
N VAL A 43 -59.69 2.58 -6.37
CA VAL A 43 -60.40 2.63 -7.65
C VAL A 43 -61.56 3.58 -7.43
N HIS A 44 -61.52 4.77 -8.00
CA HIS A 44 -62.71 5.50 -8.42
C HIS A 44 -62.34 6.55 -9.47
N LEU A 45 -62.95 6.39 -10.66
CA LEU A 45 -63.19 7.38 -11.71
C LEU A 45 -62.07 8.37 -12.06
N VAL A 46 -61.62 8.33 -13.31
CA VAL A 46 -61.82 9.40 -14.31
C VAL A 46 -61.16 8.93 -15.62
N ARG A 47 -61.98 8.75 -16.66
CA ARG A 47 -61.57 8.71 -18.07
C ARG A 47 -60.67 9.91 -18.36
N LEU A 48 -59.64 9.80 -19.19
CA LEU A 48 -59.23 10.81 -20.20
C LEU A 48 -58.00 10.34 -21.03
N THR A 49 -58.25 10.25 -22.35
CA THR A 49 -57.41 10.38 -23.57
C THR A 49 -56.11 9.57 -23.82
N PRO A 50 -55.95 8.98 -25.04
CA PRO A 50 -54.78 8.16 -25.44
C PRO A 50 -53.49 8.94 -25.78
N GLU A 51 -53.54 10.27 -25.92
CA GLU A 51 -52.40 11.13 -26.30
C GLU A 51 -51.26 11.16 -25.26
N ILE A 52 -51.58 11.01 -23.96
CA ILE A 52 -50.60 11.13 -22.86
C ILE A 52 -49.74 9.86 -22.72
N PHE A 53 -50.24 8.71 -23.21
CA PHE A 53 -49.58 7.42 -23.07
C PHE A 53 -48.36 7.29 -24.01
N MET A 54 -48.47 7.80 -25.24
CA MET A 54 -47.40 7.80 -26.24
C MET A 54 -46.17 8.62 -25.80
N LEU A 55 -46.37 9.84 -25.27
CA LEU A 55 -45.27 10.68 -24.80
C LEU A 55 -44.53 10.09 -23.59
N LYS A 56 -45.24 9.39 -22.70
CA LYS A 56 -44.60 8.67 -21.58
C LYS A 56 -43.83 7.45 -22.07
N ALA A 57 -44.36 6.68 -23.02
CA ALA A 57 -43.68 5.53 -23.59
C ALA A 57 -42.40 5.94 -24.36
N LEU A 58 -42.44 7.03 -25.12
CA LEU A 58 -41.27 7.58 -25.83
C LEU A 58 -40.18 8.06 -24.87
N ARG A 59 -40.57 8.71 -23.76
CA ARG A 59 -39.64 9.20 -22.73
C ARG A 59 -38.97 8.06 -21.94
N HIS A 60 -39.69 6.96 -21.71
CA HIS A 60 -39.12 5.76 -21.07
C HIS A 60 -38.20 5.00 -22.04
N SER A 61 -38.58 4.89 -23.31
CA SER A 61 -37.75 4.23 -24.33
C SER A 61 -36.42 4.97 -24.54
N LEU A 62 -36.43 6.31 -24.56
CA LEU A 62 -35.21 7.11 -24.67
C LEU A 62 -34.31 6.96 -23.43
N ALA A 63 -34.90 6.95 -22.23
CA ALA A 63 -34.17 6.78 -20.98
C ALA A 63 -33.50 5.39 -20.86
N VAL A 64 -34.18 4.32 -21.31
CA VAL A 64 -33.62 2.97 -21.33
C VAL A 64 -32.46 2.86 -22.32
N SER A 65 -32.58 3.44 -23.51
CA SER A 65 -31.50 3.45 -24.50
C SER A 65 -30.25 4.19 -24.01
N ILE A 66 -30.41 5.33 -23.32
CA ILE A 66 -29.29 6.09 -22.74
C ILE A 66 -28.59 5.27 -21.63
N ALA A 67 -29.34 4.56 -20.79
CA ALA A 67 -28.78 3.73 -19.74
C ALA A 67 -27.96 2.55 -20.29
N ILE A 68 -28.39 1.94 -21.40
CA ILE A 68 -27.67 0.84 -22.07
C ILE A 68 -26.35 1.33 -22.68
N VAL A 69 -26.34 2.52 -23.29
CA VAL A 69 -25.11 3.12 -23.85
C VAL A 69 -24.11 3.45 -22.72
N MET A 70 -24.58 3.99 -21.60
CA MET A 70 -23.71 4.30 -20.44
C MET A 70 -23.11 3.04 -19.79
N CYS A 71 -23.74 1.88 -19.91
CA CYS A 71 -23.22 0.62 -19.39
C CYS A 71 -22.19 -0.04 -20.34
N ALA A 72 -22.29 0.24 -21.65
CA ALA A 72 -21.38 -0.29 -22.67
C ALA A 72 -20.04 0.48 -22.72
N PHE A 73 -20.02 1.75 -22.31
CA PHE A 73 -18.81 2.52 -22.10
C PHE A 73 -18.33 2.33 -20.65
N GLY A 74 -17.80 1.14 -20.37
CA GLY A 74 -17.10 0.88 -19.12
C GLY A 74 -16.00 1.93 -18.93
N PHE A 75 -16.08 2.71 -17.85
CA PHE A 75 -14.99 3.56 -17.39
C PHE A 75 -13.78 2.67 -17.12
N SER A 76 -12.80 2.64 -18.04
CA SER A 76 -11.45 2.24 -17.66
C SER A 76 -10.92 3.35 -16.76
N SER A 77 -10.93 3.14 -15.45
CA SER A 77 -10.13 3.96 -14.56
C SER A 77 -8.67 3.73 -14.94
N ALA A 78 -8.02 4.73 -15.53
CA ALA A 78 -6.57 4.77 -15.57
C ALA A 78 -6.11 4.75 -14.11
N GLN A 79 -5.58 3.61 -13.67
CA GLN A 79 -4.99 3.50 -12.34
C GLN A 79 -3.78 4.43 -12.34
N ASP A 80 -3.85 5.52 -11.57
CA ASP A 80 -2.69 6.37 -11.36
C ASP A 80 -1.68 5.56 -10.55
N ASN A 81 -0.69 4.98 -11.23
CA ASN A 81 0.43 4.28 -10.63
C ASN A 81 1.39 5.30 -10.00
N SER A 82 0.88 6.18 -9.15
CA SER A 82 1.69 7.04 -8.29
C SER A 82 1.98 6.27 -7.01
N LEU A 83 3.21 6.38 -6.50
CA LEU A 83 3.57 5.76 -5.23
C LEU A 83 2.79 6.45 -4.11
N ASP A 84 2.10 5.67 -3.29
CA ASP A 84 1.37 6.16 -2.13
C ASP A 84 2.32 6.29 -0.91
N PRO A 85 2.60 7.52 -0.44
CA PRO A 85 3.43 7.74 0.73
C PRO A 85 2.81 7.15 2.00
N GLN A 86 1.47 7.17 2.11
CA GLN A 86 0.79 6.62 3.28
C GLN A 86 0.94 5.10 3.37
N LEU A 87 0.94 4.42 2.22
CA LEU A 87 1.23 2.98 2.17
C LEU A 87 2.66 2.70 2.67
N ILE A 88 3.65 3.46 2.21
CA ILE A 88 5.04 3.34 2.65
C ILE A 88 5.14 3.54 4.17
N GLU A 89 4.52 4.58 4.71
CA GLU A 89 4.50 4.83 6.16
C GLU A 89 3.81 3.69 6.93
N SER A 90 2.71 3.15 6.40
CA SER A 90 1.94 2.08 7.07
C SER A 90 2.69 0.76 7.13
N VAL A 91 3.43 0.40 6.07
CA VAL A 91 4.18 -0.86 5.99
C VAL A 91 5.48 -0.78 6.78
N THR A 92 6.15 0.36 6.74
CA THR A 92 7.47 0.53 7.36
C THR A 92 7.41 1.06 8.79
N GLY A 93 6.31 1.72 9.16
CA GLY A 93 6.18 2.44 10.44
C GLY A 93 7.06 3.69 10.53
N LEU A 94 7.70 4.11 9.44
CA LEU A 94 8.61 5.24 9.38
C LEU A 94 8.00 6.38 8.60
N LYS A 95 8.18 7.61 9.09
CA LYS A 95 7.71 8.81 8.43
C LYS A 95 8.44 9.02 7.11
N VAL A 96 7.69 9.32 6.05
CA VAL A 96 8.24 9.63 4.74
C VAL A 96 8.67 11.10 4.69
N VAL A 97 9.89 11.33 4.22
CA VAL A 97 10.43 12.63 3.86
C VAL A 97 10.53 12.69 2.34
N HIS A 98 9.93 13.73 1.75
CA HIS A 98 10.07 13.98 0.32
C HIS A 98 11.49 14.45 0.06
N ALA A 99 12.29 13.62 -0.61
CA ALA A 99 13.70 13.91 -0.79
C ALA A 99 13.96 14.93 -1.91
N ASP A 100 13.01 15.19 -2.82
CA ASP A 100 13.19 16.11 -3.95
C ASP A 100 11.90 16.41 -4.74
N LYS A 101 12.00 17.31 -5.74
CA LYS A 101 10.99 17.61 -6.78
C LYS A 101 10.62 16.43 -7.70
N LYS A 102 11.30 15.28 -7.58
CA LYS A 102 11.18 14.11 -8.48
C LYS A 102 10.31 12.97 -7.92
N ASN A 103 9.44 13.23 -6.94
CA ASN A 103 8.60 12.21 -6.29
C ASN A 103 9.43 11.05 -5.70
N VAL A 104 10.53 11.39 -5.03
CA VAL A 104 11.36 10.44 -4.28
C VAL A 104 10.88 10.43 -2.83
N PHE A 105 10.44 9.28 -2.35
CA PHE A 105 9.99 9.08 -0.98
C PHE A 105 11.08 8.41 -0.17
N LYS A 106 11.64 9.12 0.80
CA LYS A 106 12.72 8.61 1.65
C LYS A 106 12.18 8.29 3.03
N ILE A 107 12.57 7.13 3.56
CA ILE A 107 12.47 6.80 4.97
C ILE A 107 13.87 6.64 5.56
N SER A 108 14.00 6.85 6.86
CA SER A 108 15.28 6.75 7.56
C SER A 108 15.08 6.19 8.96
N LYS A 109 15.98 5.31 9.37
CA LYS A 109 15.99 4.71 10.71
C LYS A 109 17.38 4.85 11.33
N PRO A 110 17.58 5.78 12.28
CA PRO A 110 18.82 5.84 13.05
C PRO A 110 18.94 4.64 13.99
N ARG A 111 20.18 4.17 14.21
CA ARG A 111 20.56 3.16 15.22
C ARG A 111 20.84 3.84 16.56
N ASP A 112 19.79 4.38 17.17
CA ASP A 112 19.88 5.01 18.50
C ASP A 112 20.20 4.01 19.63
N ASP A 113 20.12 2.72 19.32
CA ASP A 113 20.40 1.62 20.25
C ASP A 113 21.87 1.20 20.30
N VAL A 114 22.71 1.70 19.39
CA VAL A 114 24.14 1.34 19.30
C VAL A 114 25.01 2.45 19.85
N LYS A 115 25.85 2.10 20.84
CA LYS A 115 26.95 2.97 21.28
C LYS A 115 28.14 2.75 20.34
N PHE A 116 28.41 3.73 19.50
CA PHE A 116 29.41 3.63 18.45
C PHE A 116 30.65 4.44 18.79
N ILE A 117 31.81 3.79 18.75
CA ILE A 117 33.10 4.39 19.05
C ILE A 117 34.00 4.20 17.83
N VAL A 118 34.72 5.26 17.44
CA VAL A 118 35.74 5.22 16.40
C VAL A 118 37.03 5.74 17.01
N ASP A 119 38.07 4.90 17.04
CA ASP A 119 39.39 5.27 17.60
C ASP A 119 39.30 5.88 19.02
N GLY A 120 38.46 5.28 19.87
CA GLY A 120 38.22 5.74 21.25
C GLY A 120 37.29 6.95 21.40
N VAL A 121 36.83 7.56 20.30
CA VAL A 121 35.89 8.69 20.32
C VAL A 121 34.45 8.20 20.11
N SER A 122 33.56 8.51 21.06
CA SER A 122 32.14 8.21 20.91
C SER A 122 31.50 9.11 19.85
N MET A 123 30.78 8.49 18.91
CA MET A 123 30.11 9.16 17.81
C MET A 123 28.58 9.09 17.99
N PRO A 124 27.84 10.19 17.81
CA PRO A 124 26.39 10.16 17.87
C PRO A 124 25.78 9.46 16.63
N PRO A 125 24.63 8.78 16.74
CA PRO A 125 24.04 8.00 15.64
C PRO A 125 23.79 8.78 14.34
N PHE A 126 23.46 10.07 14.43
CA PHE A 126 23.22 10.91 13.25
C PHE A 126 24.49 11.14 12.41
N MET A 127 25.69 10.87 12.95
CA MET A 127 26.97 10.95 12.25
C MET A 127 27.33 9.65 11.52
N GLY A 128 26.35 8.94 10.96
CA GLY A 128 26.60 7.84 10.03
C GLY A 128 25.96 6.50 10.38
N LEU A 129 25.14 6.40 11.42
CA LEU A 129 24.42 5.16 11.76
C LEU A 129 22.93 5.28 11.46
N THR A 130 22.59 5.64 10.23
CA THR A 130 21.20 5.75 9.78
C THR A 130 20.97 4.92 8.53
N SER A 131 20.14 3.89 8.64
CA SER A 131 19.67 3.12 7.49
C SER A 131 18.67 3.94 6.70
N THR A 132 18.69 3.83 5.38
CA THR A 132 17.79 4.56 4.49
C THR A 132 17.16 3.65 3.45
N ALA A 133 15.94 3.98 3.04
CA ALA A 133 15.33 3.44 1.82
C ALA A 133 14.63 4.57 1.08
N MET A 134 14.82 4.60 -0.22
CA MET A 134 14.29 5.60 -1.13
C MET A 134 13.47 4.90 -2.19
N PHE A 135 12.22 5.33 -2.33
CA PHE A 135 11.25 4.78 -3.27
C PHE A 135 11.01 5.78 -4.38
N VAL A 136 11.01 5.29 -5.61
CA VAL A 136 10.67 6.05 -6.81
C VAL A 136 9.76 5.22 -7.71
N LYS A 137 8.98 5.90 -8.55
CA LYS A 137 8.20 5.20 -9.57
C LYS A 137 9.13 4.42 -10.49
N GLY A 138 8.88 3.12 -10.60
CA GLY A 138 9.54 2.21 -11.54
C GLY A 138 8.84 2.20 -12.90
N HIS A 139 9.10 1.17 -13.70
CA HIS A 139 8.42 1.02 -14.98
C HIS A 139 6.99 0.48 -14.80
N GLY A 140 6.03 1.02 -15.55
CA GLY A 140 4.64 0.55 -15.51
C GLY A 140 3.95 0.76 -14.15
N THR A 141 3.61 -0.34 -13.48
CA THR A 141 2.96 -0.41 -12.15
C THR A 141 3.96 -0.69 -11.02
N ASN A 142 5.26 -0.57 -11.29
CA ASN A 142 6.28 -0.92 -10.30
C ASN A 142 6.76 0.28 -9.48
N ALA A 143 7.27 -0.03 -8.29
CA ALA A 143 8.14 0.79 -7.47
C ALA A 143 9.57 0.28 -7.59
N MET A 144 10.54 1.19 -7.64
CA MET A 144 11.93 0.86 -7.37
C MET A 144 12.30 1.34 -5.97
N VAL A 145 13.07 0.52 -5.26
CA VAL A 145 13.67 0.87 -3.97
C VAL A 145 15.18 0.80 -4.08
N MET A 146 15.86 1.80 -3.52
CA MET A 146 17.30 1.76 -3.28
C MET A 146 17.58 2.31 -1.90
N GLY A 147 18.59 1.78 -1.24
CA GLY A 147 18.93 2.23 0.09
C GLY A 147 20.12 1.49 0.66
N ASP A 148 20.36 1.75 1.93
CA ASP A 148 21.41 1.12 2.69
C ASP A 148 20.89 0.74 4.08
N THR A 149 21.33 -0.42 4.56
CA THR A 149 21.06 -0.86 5.92
C THR A 149 22.37 -0.87 6.72
N VAL A 150 22.35 -0.18 7.85
CA VAL A 150 23.43 -0.18 8.84
C VAL A 150 23.28 -1.41 9.73
N LEU A 151 24.31 -2.25 9.76
CA LEU A 151 24.30 -3.56 10.39
C LEU A 151 25.52 -3.72 11.30
N LEU A 152 25.32 -4.37 12.44
CA LEU A 152 26.43 -4.92 13.21
C LEU A 152 26.97 -6.18 12.50
N GLN A 153 28.20 -6.56 12.82
CA GLN A 153 28.88 -7.69 12.20
C GLN A 153 28.07 -9.00 12.22
N ASP A 154 27.37 -9.28 13.31
CA ASP A 154 26.53 -10.48 13.49
C ASP A 154 25.16 -10.37 12.78
N GLU A 155 24.74 -9.16 12.41
CA GLU A 155 23.50 -8.89 11.69
C GLU A 155 23.66 -9.04 10.17
N VAL A 156 24.89 -9.00 9.63
CA VAL A 156 25.18 -9.02 8.18
C VAL A 156 24.55 -10.22 7.47
N ASN A 157 24.93 -11.44 7.84
CA ASN A 157 24.47 -12.65 7.16
C ASN A 157 22.95 -12.88 7.26
N PRO A 158 22.30 -12.76 8.44
CA PRO A 158 20.85 -12.97 8.50
C PRO A 158 20.08 -11.91 7.70
N VAL A 159 20.50 -10.64 7.72
CA VAL A 159 19.82 -9.58 6.94
C VAL A 159 20.06 -9.75 5.44
N MET A 160 21.28 -10.10 5.03
CA MET A 160 21.59 -10.39 3.62
C MET A 160 20.70 -11.51 3.08
N SER A 161 20.54 -12.58 3.86
CA SER A 161 19.72 -13.73 3.47
C SER A 161 18.26 -13.31 3.29
N ILE A 162 17.70 -12.55 4.24
CA ILE A 162 16.31 -12.04 4.16
C ILE A 162 16.13 -11.12 2.94
N ALA A 163 17.09 -10.24 2.67
CA ALA A 163 17.02 -9.33 1.52
C ALA A 163 16.94 -10.13 0.21
N LEU A 164 17.86 -11.08 0.00
CA LEU A 164 17.89 -11.92 -1.19
C LEU A 164 16.63 -12.81 -1.33
N GLU A 165 16.17 -13.40 -0.23
CA GLU A 165 14.93 -14.20 -0.20
C GLU A 165 13.68 -13.37 -0.49
N SER A 166 13.69 -12.08 -0.15
CA SER A 166 12.62 -11.13 -0.48
C SER A 166 12.67 -10.59 -1.91
N GLY A 167 13.64 -11.01 -2.72
CA GLY A 167 13.82 -10.54 -4.09
C GLY A 167 14.53 -9.18 -4.21
N LEU A 168 15.17 -8.72 -3.13
CA LEU A 168 16.06 -7.57 -3.19
C LEU A 168 17.46 -8.01 -3.60
N GLU A 169 18.19 -7.10 -4.23
CA GLU A 169 19.59 -7.25 -4.59
C GLU A 169 20.47 -6.63 -3.51
N VAL A 170 21.62 -7.25 -3.25
CA VAL A 170 22.69 -6.70 -2.41
C VAL A 170 23.76 -6.17 -3.34
N THR A 171 23.83 -4.85 -3.48
CA THR A 171 24.69 -4.20 -4.48
C THR A 171 26.08 -3.87 -3.94
N ALA A 172 26.22 -3.71 -2.63
CA ALA A 172 27.50 -3.56 -1.94
C ALA A 172 27.39 -3.92 -0.46
N LEU A 173 28.53 -4.34 0.12
CA LEU A 173 28.72 -4.46 1.55
C LEU A 173 30.08 -3.87 1.90
N HIS A 174 30.11 -2.85 2.74
CA HIS A 174 31.36 -2.19 3.12
C HIS A 174 31.27 -1.55 4.51
N ASN A 175 32.36 -0.96 4.96
CA ASN A 175 32.48 -0.25 6.22
C ASN A 175 32.97 1.18 5.95
N HIS A 176 32.52 2.15 6.76
CA HIS A 176 32.89 3.57 6.59
C HIS A 176 34.05 4.00 7.50
N PHE A 177 34.35 3.23 8.55
CA PHE A 177 35.18 3.67 9.67
C PHE A 177 36.22 2.62 10.04
N PHE A 178 37.49 2.99 9.96
CA PHE A 178 38.55 2.19 10.56
C PHE A 178 38.48 2.26 12.10
N PHE A 179 38.83 1.16 12.77
CA PHE A 179 38.88 1.06 14.23
C PHE A 179 37.56 1.38 14.96
N ASP A 180 36.45 1.10 14.29
CA ASP A 180 35.13 1.14 14.89
C ASP A 180 34.90 -0.01 15.89
N GLU A 181 34.18 0.27 16.96
CA GLU A 181 33.69 -0.72 17.93
C GLU A 181 32.27 -0.32 18.41
N PRO A 182 31.26 -1.20 18.28
CA PRO A 182 31.31 -2.48 17.55
C PRO A 182 31.54 -2.28 16.04
N LYS A 183 31.88 -3.36 15.33
CA LYS A 183 32.01 -3.34 13.87
C LYS A 183 30.67 -3.08 13.20
N VAL A 184 30.62 -2.02 12.40
CA VAL A 184 29.45 -1.60 11.63
C VAL A 184 29.70 -1.79 10.15
N TYR A 185 28.70 -2.31 9.45
CA TYR A 185 28.69 -2.50 8.01
C TYR A 185 27.49 -1.80 7.39
N PHE A 186 27.66 -1.40 6.13
CA PHE A 186 26.67 -0.73 5.31
C PHE A 186 26.38 -1.63 4.13
N MET A 187 25.16 -2.17 4.11
CA MET A 187 24.69 -3.05 3.05
C MET A 187 23.80 -2.24 2.12
N HIS A 188 24.26 -2.02 0.89
CA HIS A 188 23.45 -1.38 -0.15
C HIS A 188 22.49 -2.40 -0.73
N ILE A 189 21.22 -2.00 -0.80
CA ILE A 189 20.13 -2.82 -1.33
C ILE A 189 19.42 -2.10 -2.47
N GLY A 190 18.92 -2.89 -3.41
CA GLY A 190 18.11 -2.42 -4.53
C GLY A 190 17.00 -3.42 -4.85
N GLY A 191 15.96 -2.97 -5.54
CA GLY A 191 14.93 -3.86 -6.06
C GLY A 191 13.81 -3.13 -6.78
N GLU A 192 13.02 -3.88 -7.53
CA GLU A 192 11.82 -3.41 -8.20
C GLU A 192 10.66 -4.38 -7.92
N GLY A 193 9.45 -3.86 -7.70
CA GLY A 193 8.27 -4.68 -7.45
C GLY A 193 6.97 -3.93 -7.71
N GLU A 194 5.86 -4.66 -7.90
CA GLU A 194 4.54 -4.07 -8.18
C GLU A 194 3.99 -3.29 -6.97
N THR A 195 3.23 -2.22 -7.25
CA THR A 195 2.60 -1.35 -6.23
C THR A 195 1.15 -1.73 -5.89
N SER A 196 0.64 -2.83 -6.43
CA SER A 196 -0.78 -3.24 -6.42
C SER A 196 -1.20 -4.09 -5.21
#